data_AF-A0A420SV80-F1
#
_entry.id   AF-A0A420SV80-F1
#
_cell.length_a   1.000
_cell.length_b   1.000
_cell.length_c   1.000
_cell.angle_alpha   90.00
_cell.angle_beta   90.00
_cell.angle_gamma   90.00
#
_symmetry.space_group_name_H-M   'P 1'
#
loop_
_entity.id
_entity.type
_entity.pdbx_description
1 polymer ?
#
loop_
_entity_poly.entity_id
_entity_poly.type
_entity_poly.pdbx_seq_one_letter_code
_entity_poly.pdbx_strand_id
1 'polypeptide(L)'
;MIELRKGSKDLFQALELLRTAPDEHAQELLGNLRSSGSVSEFLQVLDSGIIKPPSPTDPLATSLAGTSADSPIELDLNMRFSGVFPVLETLDIKDVDLGLLAVNKRALTSSNQQATAPLTPFTPIEFGQRSETPSTSESFSTPSDTTGDTGIDPRMESLQIWQWTSVSIPESLAAQAISFYLVNEHPLLAFFDADLFIRDFVAGGGRFCSQLLVSSLLAWACASYSQFEPRAQTFSFAFLREAKRRWKDLTDHTSITTLSSAMFLVLTCNQHGQDKVGLFYLDASVQIGRGLGLFSDDGTSVPDFNDDDEIRTAASFAAWGTFGWHRLAFITLTTQHPY
;
A
#
# COMPACT_ATOMS: atom_id res chain seq x y z
N MET A 1 16.24 -52.62 22.08
CA MET A 1 15.59 -51.82 23.16
C MET A 1 16.44 -50.60 23.58
N ILE A 2 17.77 -50.69 23.57
CA ILE A 2 18.68 -49.61 24.02
C ILE A 2 18.72 -48.43 23.03
N GLU A 3 18.76 -48.70 21.72
CA GLU A 3 18.72 -47.70 20.63
C GLU A 3 17.47 -46.80 20.67
N LEU A 4 16.28 -47.38 20.84
CA LEU A 4 15.01 -46.65 20.94
C LEU A 4 14.96 -45.72 22.16
N ARG A 5 15.54 -46.15 23.29
CA ARG A 5 15.59 -45.35 24.50
C ARG A 5 16.54 -44.16 24.36
N LYS A 6 17.61 -44.32 23.58
CA LYS A 6 18.56 -43.24 23.26
C LYS A 6 17.93 -42.22 22.32
N GLY A 7 17.32 -42.65 21.22
CA GLY A 7 16.65 -41.75 20.27
C GLY A 7 15.51 -40.93 20.90
N SER A 8 14.75 -41.52 21.82
CA SER A 8 13.72 -40.78 22.56
C SER A 8 14.32 -39.70 23.47
N LYS A 9 15.45 -39.99 24.14
CA LYS A 9 16.12 -39.03 25.01
C LYS A 9 16.69 -37.84 24.23
N ASP A 10 17.28 -38.11 23.07
CA ASP A 10 17.85 -37.08 22.19
C ASP A 10 16.75 -36.15 21.63
N LEU A 11 15.58 -36.70 21.28
CA LEU A 11 14.42 -35.91 20.87
C LEU A 11 13.90 -34.98 21.97
N PHE A 12 13.76 -35.49 23.20
CA PHE A 12 13.34 -34.67 24.34
C PHE A 12 14.34 -33.54 24.62
N GLN A 13 15.64 -33.81 24.47
CA GLN A 13 16.68 -32.82 24.70
C GLN A 13 16.68 -31.71 23.64
N ALA A 14 16.49 -32.07 22.36
CA ALA A 14 16.36 -31.07 21.29
C ALA A 14 15.10 -30.21 21.43
N LEU A 15 13.98 -30.80 21.85
CA LEU A 15 12.72 -30.07 22.05
C LEU A 15 12.81 -29.12 23.25
N GLU A 16 13.47 -29.52 24.32
CA GLU A 16 13.70 -28.66 25.49
C GLU A 16 14.61 -27.47 25.15
N LEU A 17 15.62 -27.66 24.29
CA LEU A 17 16.48 -26.58 23.79
C LEU A 17 15.70 -25.56 22.95
N LEU A 18 14.83 -26.03 22.05
CA LEU A 18 13.97 -25.15 21.26
C LEU A 18 12.93 -24.42 22.11
N ARG A 19 12.45 -25.04 23.19
CA ARG A 19 11.48 -24.44 24.12
C ARG A 19 12.09 -23.35 24.99
N THR A 20 13.38 -23.45 25.30
CA THR A 20 14.08 -22.55 26.24
C THR A 20 14.91 -21.48 25.56
N ALA A 21 15.15 -21.59 24.25
CA ALA A 21 15.87 -20.60 23.46
C ALA A 21 15.00 -19.35 23.15
N PRO A 22 15.58 -18.15 23.09
CA PRO A 22 14.92 -16.94 22.57
C PRO A 22 14.51 -17.12 21.10
N ASP A 23 13.43 -16.46 20.67
CA ASP A 23 12.80 -16.67 19.35
C ASP A 23 13.77 -16.61 18.16
N GLU A 24 14.72 -15.67 18.19
CA GLU A 24 15.72 -15.47 17.14
C GLU A 24 16.72 -16.66 17.06
N HIS A 25 17.15 -17.17 18.21
CA HIS A 25 18.01 -18.36 18.28
C HIS A 25 17.24 -19.66 18.02
N ALA A 26 15.96 -19.71 18.35
CA ALA A 26 15.12 -20.88 18.08
C ALA A 26 14.95 -21.12 16.57
N GLN A 27 14.86 -20.06 15.77
CA GLN A 27 14.79 -20.15 14.30
C GLN A 27 16.08 -20.69 13.68
N GLU A 28 17.25 -20.24 14.17
CA GLU A 28 18.55 -20.74 13.73
C GLU A 28 18.74 -22.22 14.10
N LEU A 29 18.39 -22.60 15.33
CA LEU A 29 18.42 -23.99 15.79
C LEU A 29 17.48 -24.89 14.98
N LEU A 30 16.29 -24.40 14.60
CA LEU A 30 15.36 -25.11 13.72
C LEU A 30 15.90 -25.28 12.31
N GLY A 31 16.56 -24.25 11.76
CA GLY A 31 17.23 -24.33 10.46
C GLY A 31 18.34 -25.39 10.44
N ASN A 32 19.14 -25.44 11.51
CA ASN A 32 20.20 -26.42 11.69
C ASN A 32 19.64 -27.85 11.92
N LEU A 33 18.55 -27.99 12.67
CA LEU A 33 17.89 -29.28 12.85
C LEU A 33 17.33 -29.83 11.53
N ARG A 34 16.74 -28.96 10.69
CA ARG A 34 16.20 -29.34 9.37
C ARG A 34 17.26 -29.72 8.35
N SER A 35 18.46 -29.17 8.46
CA SER A 35 19.59 -29.48 7.58
C SER A 35 20.42 -30.67 8.07
N SER A 36 20.33 -31.04 9.35
CA SER A 36 20.96 -32.22 9.92
C SER A 36 20.24 -33.53 9.54
N GLY A 37 21.00 -34.59 9.30
CA GLY A 37 20.46 -35.91 8.92
C GLY A 37 19.85 -36.70 10.09
N SER A 38 20.20 -36.36 11.34
CA SER A 38 19.63 -36.97 12.55
C SER A 38 19.74 -36.07 13.78
N VAL A 39 18.82 -36.25 14.75
CA VAL A 39 18.79 -35.45 16.00
C VAL A 39 20.05 -35.64 16.84
N SER A 40 20.64 -36.84 16.84
CA SER A 40 21.89 -37.11 17.56
C SER A 40 23.10 -36.41 16.94
N GLU A 41 23.09 -36.22 15.62
CA GLU A 41 24.14 -35.47 14.89
C GLU A 41 24.01 -33.96 15.16
N PHE A 42 22.79 -33.43 15.18
CA PHE A 42 22.51 -32.07 15.62
C PHE A 42 23.02 -31.78 17.04
N LEU A 43 22.72 -32.66 18.00
CA LEU A 43 23.19 -32.51 19.37
C LEU A 43 24.72 -32.61 19.49
N GLN A 44 25.37 -33.46 18.68
CA GLN A 44 26.83 -33.55 18.65
C GLN A 44 27.49 -32.30 18.07
N VAL A 45 26.91 -31.69 17.03
CA VAL A 45 27.38 -30.41 16.45
C VAL A 45 27.23 -29.27 17.46
N LEU A 46 26.18 -29.30 18.29
CA LEU A 46 25.96 -28.34 19.36
C LEU A 46 26.97 -28.51 20.52
N ASP A 47 27.26 -29.76 20.91
CA ASP A 47 28.12 -30.11 22.05
C ASP A 47 29.63 -30.00 21.72
N SER A 48 30.00 -30.08 20.43
CA SER A 48 31.39 -29.93 19.95
C SER A 48 31.89 -28.48 19.87
N GLY A 49 31.11 -27.51 20.36
CA GLY A 49 31.63 -26.19 20.69
C GLY A 49 31.95 -25.29 19.49
N ILE A 50 31.16 -25.33 18.42
CA ILE A 50 31.19 -24.30 17.35
C ILE A 50 30.38 -23.05 17.75
N ILE A 51 29.70 -23.06 18.90
CA ILE A 51 29.04 -21.87 19.46
C ILE A 51 29.89 -21.34 20.63
N LYS A 52 30.82 -20.46 20.29
CA LYS A 52 31.48 -19.57 21.26
C LYS A 52 30.41 -18.59 21.78
N PRO A 53 30.35 -18.27 23.08
CA PRO A 53 29.53 -17.13 23.54
C PRO A 53 30.01 -15.88 22.79
N PRO A 54 29.10 -14.97 22.38
CA PRO A 54 29.49 -13.81 21.59
C PRO A 54 30.45 -12.95 22.42
N SER A 55 31.73 -13.00 22.06
CA SER A 55 32.70 -12.00 22.50
C SER A 55 32.48 -10.73 21.65
N PRO A 56 32.59 -9.54 22.25
CA PRO A 56 32.11 -8.29 21.68
C PRO A 56 33.09 -7.77 20.62
N THR A 57 32.97 -8.29 19.40
CA THR A 57 33.65 -7.70 18.23
C THR A 57 32.76 -7.86 17.00
N ASP A 58 31.49 -7.48 17.13
CA ASP A 58 30.67 -7.17 15.98
C ASP A 58 30.58 -5.64 15.87
N PRO A 59 31.15 -4.99 14.83
CA PRO A 59 30.98 -3.56 14.62
C PRO A 59 29.51 -3.15 14.54
N LEU A 60 28.61 -4.08 14.18
CA LEU A 60 27.15 -3.87 14.20
C LEU A 60 26.57 -3.73 15.62
N ALA A 61 26.95 -4.60 16.55
CA ALA A 61 26.44 -4.54 17.93
C ALA A 61 26.93 -3.29 18.66
N THR A 62 28.11 -2.77 18.28
CA THR A 62 28.63 -1.49 18.79
C THR A 62 27.90 -0.29 18.16
N SER A 63 27.42 -0.43 16.92
CA SER A 63 26.68 0.62 16.21
C SER A 63 25.19 0.69 16.58
N LEU A 64 24.61 -0.41 17.08
CA LEU A 64 23.23 -0.49 17.60
C LEU A 64 23.13 -0.20 19.11
N ALA A 65 24.27 -0.18 19.82
CA ALA A 65 24.31 0.10 21.25
C ALA A 65 23.86 1.54 21.55
N GLY A 66 22.67 1.69 22.14
CA GLY A 66 22.09 2.98 22.52
C GLY A 66 21.06 3.54 21.52
N THR A 67 20.71 2.77 20.48
CA THR A 67 19.63 3.14 19.54
C THR A 67 18.44 2.20 19.69
N SER A 68 17.21 2.72 19.56
CA SER A 68 15.97 1.92 19.63
C SER A 68 15.67 1.13 18.34
N ALA A 69 16.62 1.02 17.41
CA ALA A 69 16.42 0.35 16.14
C ALA A 69 16.60 -1.16 16.30
N ASP A 70 15.60 -1.93 15.88
CA ASP A 70 15.58 -3.40 15.95
C ASP A 70 16.29 -4.04 14.74
N SER A 71 16.64 -3.25 13.72
CA SER A 71 17.33 -3.74 12.53
C SER A 71 18.32 -2.76 11.91
N PRO A 72 19.33 -3.26 11.15
CA PRO A 72 20.33 -2.40 10.50
C PRO A 72 19.74 -1.52 9.38
N ILE A 73 18.66 -1.97 8.73
CA ILE A 73 17.94 -1.16 7.74
C ILE A 73 17.19 0.00 8.43
N GLU A 74 16.62 -0.24 9.61
CA GLU A 74 15.95 0.77 10.40
C GLU A 74 16.94 1.81 10.95
N LEU A 75 18.14 1.39 11.36
CA LEU A 75 19.20 2.32 11.76
C LEU A 75 19.64 3.22 10.59
N ASP A 76 19.83 2.65 9.38
CA ASP A 76 20.20 3.43 8.18
C ASP A 76 19.08 4.38 7.74
N LEU A 77 17.82 3.94 7.82
CA LEU A 77 16.65 4.77 7.54
C LEU A 77 16.49 5.91 8.55
N ASN A 78 16.63 5.63 9.85
CA ASN A 78 16.57 6.64 10.91
C ASN A 78 17.71 7.67 10.79
N MET A 79 18.91 7.24 10.36
CA MET A 79 20.06 8.12 10.13
C MET A 79 19.89 9.01 8.90
N ARG A 80 19.34 8.47 7.80
CA ARG A 80 19.18 9.21 6.53
C ARG A 80 17.94 10.10 6.51
N PHE A 81 16.89 9.72 7.22
CA PHE A 81 15.58 10.36 7.17
C PHE A 81 15.03 10.64 8.58
N SER A 82 15.85 11.23 9.44
CA SER A 82 15.52 11.50 10.86
C SER A 82 14.27 12.38 11.08
N GLY A 83 13.83 13.14 10.07
CA GLY A 83 12.60 13.94 10.11
C GLY A 83 11.33 13.19 9.68
N VAL A 84 11.45 12.03 9.03
CA VAL A 84 10.33 11.24 8.50
C VAL A 84 9.98 10.07 9.43
N PHE A 85 10.97 9.54 10.14
CA PHE A 85 10.82 8.46 11.10
C PHE A 85 11.24 8.95 12.49
N PRO A 86 10.40 9.75 13.19
CA PRO A 86 10.70 10.14 14.55
C PRO A 86 10.75 8.90 15.44
N VAL A 87 11.74 8.86 16.34
CA VAL A 87 11.84 7.80 17.35
C VAL A 87 10.56 7.81 18.18
N LEU A 88 9.76 6.75 18.06
CA LEU A 88 8.53 6.59 18.83
C LEU A 88 8.92 6.22 20.27
N GLU A 89 8.56 7.07 21.22
CA GLU A 89 8.75 6.76 22.64
C GLU A 89 7.88 5.55 23.00
N THR A 90 8.47 4.50 23.58
CA THR A 90 7.73 3.32 24.01
C THR A 90 6.79 3.72 25.15
N LEU A 91 5.48 3.79 24.86
CA LEU A 91 4.47 4.04 25.88
C LEU A 91 4.40 2.83 26.84
N ASP A 92 4.70 3.04 28.13
CA ASP A 92 4.36 2.04 29.16
C ASP A 92 2.82 2.00 29.26
N ILE A 93 2.25 0.81 29.11
CA ILE A 93 0.80 0.56 29.14
C ILE A 93 0.16 1.09 30.44
N LYS A 94 0.95 1.29 31.49
CA LYS A 94 0.52 1.88 32.77
C LYS A 94 0.15 3.36 32.67
N ASP A 95 0.67 4.08 31.67
CA ASP A 95 0.48 5.52 31.48
C ASP A 95 -0.62 5.84 30.45
N VAL A 96 -1.26 4.82 29.86
CA VAL A 96 -2.34 4.97 28.87
C VAL A 96 -3.70 4.88 29.56
N ASP A 97 -4.47 5.98 29.54
CA ASP A 97 -5.87 5.96 29.99
C ASP A 97 -6.76 5.24 28.95
N LEU A 98 -6.86 3.91 29.12
CA LEU A 98 -7.74 3.03 28.35
C LEU A 98 -9.24 3.42 28.47
N GLY A 99 -9.60 4.32 29.40
CA GLY A 99 -10.94 4.90 29.52
C GLY A 99 -11.37 5.75 28.33
N LEU A 100 -10.42 6.28 27.53
CA LEU A 100 -10.71 7.02 26.30
C LEU A 100 -11.11 6.12 25.13
N LEU A 101 -10.76 4.83 25.17
CA LEU A 101 -11.17 3.81 24.20
C LEU A 101 -12.46 3.09 24.63
N ALA A 102 -12.92 3.31 25.87
CA ALA A 102 -14.13 2.71 26.38
C ALA A 102 -15.36 3.45 25.85
N VAL A 103 -15.96 2.92 24.77
CA VAL A 103 -17.35 3.22 24.43
C VAL A 103 -18.20 3.03 25.69
N ASN A 104 -18.91 4.08 26.07
CA ASN A 104 -19.55 4.25 27.37
C ASN A 104 -20.63 3.17 27.62
N LYS A 105 -20.25 2.02 28.19
CA LYS A 105 -21.17 0.90 28.52
C LYS A 105 -22.23 1.26 29.58
N ARG A 106 -22.20 2.47 30.15
CA ARG A 106 -23.20 2.96 31.11
C ARG A 106 -24.51 3.45 30.47
N ALA A 107 -24.59 3.58 29.15
CA ALA A 107 -25.86 3.82 28.47
C ALA A 107 -26.72 2.53 28.31
N LEU A 108 -26.20 1.35 28.69
CA LEU A 108 -26.86 0.05 28.49
C LEU A 108 -27.53 -0.52 29.76
N THR A 109 -27.60 0.23 30.86
CA THR A 109 -28.24 -0.24 32.10
C THR A 109 -29.17 0.80 32.71
N SER A 110 -30.14 1.29 31.93
CA SER A 110 -31.35 1.92 32.50
C SER A 110 -32.51 1.87 31.51
N SER A 111 -33.07 0.69 31.26
CA SER A 111 -34.50 0.57 31.00
C SER A 111 -34.94 -0.89 31.12
N ASN A 112 -35.16 -1.33 32.36
CA ASN A 112 -36.01 -2.48 32.62
C ASN A 112 -37.43 -1.95 32.82
N GLN A 113 -38.22 -1.91 31.75
CA GLN A 113 -39.69 -2.08 31.80
C GLN A 113 -40.26 -2.30 30.38
N GLN A 114 -40.59 -3.58 30.14
CA GLN A 114 -41.73 -4.10 29.36
C GLN A 114 -42.13 -3.40 28.04
N ALA A 115 -41.92 -4.08 26.91
CA ALA A 115 -42.99 -4.80 26.18
C ALA A 115 -42.47 -5.39 24.85
N THR A 116 -42.96 -6.58 24.56
CA THR A 116 -42.66 -7.51 23.46
C THR A 116 -43.00 -7.00 22.05
N ALA A 117 -42.04 -7.06 21.10
CA ALA A 117 -42.28 -7.33 19.66
C ALA A 117 -40.96 -7.73 18.94
N PRO A 118 -41.00 -8.55 17.86
CA PRO A 118 -39.79 -9.18 17.28
C PRO A 118 -38.99 -8.26 16.35
N LEU A 119 -37.66 -8.41 16.41
CA LEU A 119 -36.65 -7.70 15.63
C LEU A 119 -36.68 -8.08 14.15
N THR A 120 -36.60 -7.08 13.26
CA THR A 120 -36.17 -7.26 11.86
C THR A 120 -34.91 -6.41 11.60
N PRO A 121 -33.99 -6.80 10.70
CA PRO A 121 -32.60 -6.32 10.72
C PRO A 121 -32.33 -4.97 10.05
N PHE A 122 -33.34 -4.19 9.65
CA PHE A 122 -33.10 -3.00 8.82
C PHE A 122 -33.94 -1.81 9.25
N THR A 123 -33.44 -1.03 10.21
CA THR A 123 -33.79 0.38 10.37
C THR A 123 -32.52 1.24 10.45
N PRO A 124 -32.41 2.32 9.65
CA PRO A 124 -31.24 3.22 9.69
C PRO A 124 -31.18 4.01 10.99
N ILE A 125 -29.97 4.21 11.53
CA ILE A 125 -29.74 5.07 12.69
C ILE A 125 -29.66 6.53 12.21
N GLU A 126 -30.65 7.35 12.61
CA GLU A 126 -30.61 8.80 12.50
C GLU A 126 -29.65 9.39 13.55
N PHE A 127 -28.60 10.07 13.11
CA PHE A 127 -27.76 10.88 13.99
C PHE A 127 -28.35 12.29 14.12
N GLY A 128 -29.07 12.51 15.22
CA GLY A 128 -29.54 13.83 15.63
C GLY A 128 -28.41 14.76 16.07
N GLN A 129 -28.47 16.01 15.60
CA GLN A 129 -27.66 17.14 16.04
C GLN A 129 -27.86 17.41 17.55
N ARG A 130 -26.78 17.72 18.29
CA ARG A 130 -26.55 19.03 18.94
C ARG A 130 -25.31 19.00 19.87
N SER A 131 -24.53 20.07 19.73
CA SER A 131 -23.29 20.49 20.40
C SER A 131 -23.29 20.49 21.92
N GLU A 132 -22.11 20.32 22.53
CA GLU A 132 -21.46 21.31 23.42
C GLU A 132 -19.92 21.21 23.31
N THR A 133 -19.25 22.35 23.08
CA THR A 133 -17.80 22.56 22.98
C THR A 133 -17.16 22.80 24.35
N PRO A 134 -15.88 22.45 24.54
CA PRO A 134 -14.95 23.28 25.32
C PRO A 134 -13.82 23.81 24.44
N SER A 135 -13.54 25.11 24.61
CA SER A 135 -12.52 25.86 23.90
C SER A 135 -11.11 25.56 24.41
N THR A 136 -10.22 25.19 23.49
CA THR A 136 -8.80 25.51 23.59
C THR A 136 -8.29 25.73 22.16
N SER A 137 -8.05 27.00 21.83
CA SER A 137 -7.51 27.42 20.54
C SER A 137 -6.07 26.95 20.40
N GLU A 138 -5.87 25.83 19.74
CA GLU A 138 -4.75 25.69 18.81
C GLU A 138 -5.35 25.43 17.44
N SER A 139 -5.42 26.52 16.67
CA SER A 139 -5.88 26.49 15.29
C SER A 139 -4.87 25.68 14.49
N PHE A 140 -5.17 24.40 14.26
CA PHE A 140 -4.47 23.63 13.24
C PHE A 140 -4.78 24.33 11.92
N SER A 141 -3.85 25.17 11.47
CA SER A 141 -3.98 25.92 10.25
C SER A 141 -3.97 24.90 9.11
N THR A 142 -5.13 24.70 8.48
CA THR A 142 -5.16 24.15 7.14
C THR A 142 -4.32 25.08 6.25
N PRO A 143 -3.42 24.57 5.40
CA PRO A 143 -2.53 25.39 4.59
C PRO A 143 -3.25 26.07 3.40
N SER A 144 -4.51 26.48 3.55
CA SER A 144 -5.26 27.17 2.48
C SER A 144 -5.22 28.70 2.56
N ASP A 145 -4.65 29.30 3.60
CA ASP A 145 -4.60 30.76 3.74
C ASP A 145 -3.17 31.31 3.64
N THR A 146 -2.45 30.99 2.55
CA THR A 146 -1.32 31.83 2.13
C THR A 146 -1.12 31.76 0.61
N THR A 147 -1.30 32.91 -0.04
CA THR A 147 -0.91 33.26 -1.43
C THR A 147 -1.65 32.59 -2.58
N GLY A 148 -2.03 33.39 -3.58
CA GLY A 148 -2.84 33.01 -4.74
C GLY A 148 -2.13 32.13 -5.77
N ASP A 149 -1.52 31.04 -5.30
CA ASP A 149 -1.14 29.91 -6.15
C ASP A 149 -2.35 28.98 -6.25
N THR A 150 -2.89 28.82 -7.46
CA THR A 150 -4.09 28.01 -7.71
C THR A 150 -3.88 26.51 -7.42
N GLY A 151 -2.67 26.10 -7.02
CA GLY A 151 -2.31 24.70 -6.77
C GLY A 151 -2.38 23.86 -8.05
N ILE A 152 -2.28 24.52 -9.21
CA ILE A 152 -2.33 23.92 -10.54
C ILE A 152 -0.90 23.89 -11.06
N ASP A 153 -0.47 22.76 -11.63
CA ASP A 153 0.82 22.69 -12.32
C ASP A 153 0.87 23.74 -13.44
N PRO A 154 1.84 24.68 -13.45
CA PRO A 154 1.90 25.77 -14.45
C PRO A 154 1.91 25.27 -15.90
N ARG A 155 2.40 24.05 -16.15
CA ARG A 155 2.41 23.45 -17.49
C ARG A 155 1.00 23.14 -18.00
N MET A 156 0.02 23.04 -17.11
CA MET A 156 -1.36 22.69 -17.39
C MET A 156 -2.30 23.91 -17.48
N GLU A 157 -1.79 25.14 -17.39
CA GLU A 157 -2.61 26.37 -17.48
C GLU A 157 -3.40 26.50 -18.78
N SER A 158 -2.91 25.91 -19.88
CA SER A 158 -3.56 25.92 -21.20
C SER A 158 -4.17 24.57 -21.60
N LEU A 159 -4.52 23.74 -20.60
CA LEU A 159 -5.07 22.41 -20.82
C LEU A 159 -6.35 22.41 -21.66
N GLN A 160 -6.33 21.68 -22.78
CA GLN A 160 -7.50 21.44 -23.62
C GLN A 160 -8.05 20.03 -23.39
N ILE A 161 -8.79 19.86 -22.28
CA ILE A 161 -9.21 18.51 -21.83
C ILE A 161 -10.10 17.77 -22.84
N TRP A 162 -10.86 18.52 -23.64
CA TRP A 162 -11.78 18.00 -24.66
C TRP A 162 -11.08 17.18 -25.76
N GLN A 163 -9.76 17.33 -25.94
CA GLN A 163 -8.99 16.52 -26.90
C GLN A 163 -8.85 15.06 -26.46
N TRP A 164 -8.90 14.81 -25.15
CA TRP A 164 -8.63 13.51 -24.56
C TRP A 164 -9.87 12.71 -24.22
N THR A 165 -10.99 13.39 -23.94
CA THR A 165 -12.20 12.77 -23.38
C THR A 165 -13.48 13.35 -23.97
N SER A 166 -14.54 12.54 -23.97
CA SER A 166 -15.90 12.97 -24.31
C SER A 166 -16.69 13.49 -23.10
N VAL A 167 -16.20 13.29 -21.87
CA VAL A 167 -16.83 13.79 -20.65
C VAL A 167 -16.62 15.31 -20.55
N SER A 168 -17.73 16.05 -20.48
CA SER A 168 -17.72 17.51 -20.36
C SER A 168 -17.42 17.93 -18.92
N ILE A 169 -16.14 18.04 -18.57
CA ILE A 169 -15.64 18.59 -17.30
C ILE A 169 -15.09 20.02 -17.50
N PRO A 170 -15.26 20.96 -16.55
CA PRO A 170 -14.54 22.24 -16.59
C PRO A 170 -13.02 22.02 -16.58
N GLU A 171 -12.30 22.70 -17.47
CA GLU A 171 -10.83 22.57 -17.60
C GLU A 171 -10.10 22.87 -16.30
N SER A 172 -10.56 23.89 -15.56
CA SER A 172 -10.01 24.22 -14.24
C SER A 172 -10.16 23.09 -13.22
N LEU A 173 -11.32 22.42 -13.19
CA LEU A 173 -11.56 21.30 -12.28
C LEU A 173 -10.73 20.07 -12.66
N ALA A 174 -10.59 19.79 -13.96
CA ALA A 174 -9.72 18.71 -14.43
C ALA A 174 -8.25 18.99 -14.06
N ALA A 175 -7.79 20.22 -14.27
CA ALA A 175 -6.43 20.62 -13.94
C ALA A 175 -6.15 20.56 -12.42
N GLN A 176 -7.08 21.03 -11.60
CA GLN A 176 -6.99 20.95 -10.14
C GLN A 176 -6.96 19.50 -9.64
N ALA A 177 -7.84 18.63 -10.15
CA ALA A 177 -7.88 17.23 -9.75
C ALA A 177 -6.58 16.49 -10.13
N ILE A 178 -6.06 16.71 -11.35
CA ILE A 178 -4.79 16.10 -11.79
C ILE A 178 -3.62 16.66 -10.96
N SER A 179 -3.57 17.97 -10.72
CA SER A 179 -2.50 18.58 -9.92
C SER A 179 -2.52 18.07 -8.47
N PHE A 180 -3.72 17.90 -7.90
CA PHE A 180 -3.88 17.26 -6.60
C PHE A 180 -3.32 15.83 -6.59
N TYR A 181 -3.65 15.01 -7.59
CA TYR A 181 -3.08 13.67 -7.73
C TYR A 181 -1.55 13.70 -7.81
N LEU A 182 -0.98 14.55 -8.67
CA LEU A 182 0.46 14.65 -8.91
C LEU A 182 1.24 15.01 -7.64
N VAL A 183 0.68 15.87 -6.79
CA VAL A 183 1.36 16.30 -5.56
C VAL A 183 1.16 15.30 -4.42
N ASN A 184 -0.04 14.74 -4.26
CA ASN A 184 -0.42 14.02 -3.04
C ASN A 184 -0.37 12.50 -3.18
N GLU A 185 -0.59 11.96 -4.38
CA GLU A 185 -0.83 10.54 -4.57
C GLU A 185 0.19 9.90 -5.51
N HIS A 186 0.69 10.64 -6.50
CA HIS A 186 1.70 10.15 -7.44
C HIS A 186 2.99 9.65 -6.76
N PRO A 187 3.55 10.30 -5.72
CA PRO A 187 4.75 9.77 -5.04
C PRO A 187 4.57 8.38 -4.44
N LEU A 188 3.33 8.00 -4.09
CA LEU A 188 3.00 6.70 -3.52
C LEU A 188 2.58 5.69 -4.59
N LEU A 189 1.75 6.11 -5.55
CA LEU A 189 1.16 5.23 -6.55
C LEU A 189 2.08 5.01 -7.75
N ALA A 190 2.77 6.06 -8.20
CA ALA A 190 3.84 6.04 -9.20
C ALA A 190 3.56 5.24 -10.50
N PHE A 191 2.31 5.13 -10.94
CA PHE A 191 1.95 4.28 -12.09
C PHE A 191 2.49 4.77 -13.45
N PHE A 192 2.98 6.00 -13.53
CA PHE A 192 3.59 6.59 -14.72
C PHE A 192 4.60 7.66 -14.31
N ASP A 193 5.48 8.08 -15.23
CA ASP A 193 6.37 9.22 -15.02
C ASP A 193 5.61 10.55 -15.25
N ALA A 194 5.60 11.43 -14.25
CA ALA A 194 4.79 12.65 -14.27
C ALA A 194 5.20 13.61 -15.40
N ASP A 195 6.51 13.77 -15.65
CA ASP A 195 7.01 14.73 -16.63
C ASP A 195 6.75 14.25 -18.06
N LEU A 196 6.98 12.97 -18.34
CA LEU A 196 6.66 12.34 -19.62
C LEU A 196 5.15 12.40 -19.90
N PHE A 197 4.32 12.13 -18.88
CA PHE A 197 2.87 12.22 -19.02
C PHE A 197 2.42 13.65 -19.33
N ILE A 198 2.84 14.65 -18.53
CA ILE A 198 2.37 16.04 -18.68
C ILE A 198 2.81 16.62 -20.03
N ARG A 199 4.03 16.32 -20.47
CA ARG A 199 4.52 16.72 -21.79
C ARG A 199 3.58 16.25 -22.90
N ASP A 200 3.30 14.96 -22.95
CA ASP A 200 2.47 14.36 -24.00
C ASP A 200 1.00 14.77 -23.84
N PHE A 201 0.54 14.98 -22.60
CA PHE A 201 -0.82 15.42 -22.27
C PHE A 201 -1.12 16.83 -22.79
N VAL A 202 -0.20 17.78 -22.57
CA VAL A 202 -0.32 19.17 -23.03
C VAL A 202 -0.10 19.26 -24.54
N ALA A 203 0.77 18.42 -25.11
CA ALA A 203 0.98 18.36 -26.56
C ALA A 203 -0.21 17.79 -27.35
N GLY A 204 -1.19 17.16 -26.69
CA GLY A 204 -2.36 16.55 -27.34
C GLY A 204 -2.05 15.20 -27.99
N GLY A 205 -0.93 14.56 -27.65
CA GLY A 205 -0.52 13.29 -28.21
C GLY A 205 0.90 12.89 -27.82
N GLY A 206 1.19 11.60 -27.85
CA GLY A 206 2.52 11.08 -27.56
C GLY A 206 2.51 9.60 -27.20
N ARG A 207 3.62 9.12 -26.63
CA ARG A 207 3.84 7.70 -26.26
C ARG A 207 3.44 7.42 -24.82
N PHE A 208 3.43 8.44 -23.97
CA PHE A 208 3.24 8.34 -22.52
C PHE A 208 1.91 8.92 -22.06
N CYS A 209 1.06 9.36 -22.99
CA CYS A 209 -0.31 9.78 -22.72
C CYS A 209 -1.28 9.15 -23.72
N SER A 210 -2.42 8.65 -23.24
CA SER A 210 -3.47 8.06 -24.07
C SER A 210 -4.85 8.46 -23.55
N GLN A 211 -5.86 8.46 -24.40
CA GLN A 211 -7.24 8.79 -23.99
C GLN A 211 -7.77 7.85 -22.90
N LEU A 212 -7.36 6.57 -22.94
CA LEU A 212 -7.67 5.60 -21.89
C LEU A 212 -7.00 6.00 -20.57
N LEU A 213 -5.70 6.33 -20.60
CA LEU A 213 -4.97 6.76 -19.40
C LEU A 213 -5.56 8.03 -18.80
N VAL A 214 -5.85 9.04 -19.60
CA VAL A 214 -6.47 10.28 -19.12
C VAL A 214 -7.83 10.01 -18.48
N SER A 215 -8.67 9.18 -19.12
CA SER A 215 -9.99 8.83 -18.56
C SER A 215 -9.86 8.06 -17.25
N SER A 216 -8.93 7.10 -17.15
CA SER A 216 -8.71 6.32 -15.94
C SER A 216 -8.12 7.17 -14.80
N LEU A 217 -7.13 8.02 -15.11
CA LEU A 217 -6.53 8.95 -14.16
C LEU A 217 -7.59 9.92 -13.61
N LEU A 218 -8.39 10.55 -14.47
CA LEU A 218 -9.46 11.46 -14.02
C LEU A 218 -10.56 10.76 -13.24
N ALA A 219 -10.83 9.48 -13.52
CA ALA A 219 -11.74 8.69 -12.70
C ALA A 219 -11.24 8.63 -11.24
N TRP A 220 -9.95 8.35 -11.04
CA TRP A 220 -9.33 8.31 -9.73
C TRP A 220 -9.19 9.71 -9.10
N ALA A 221 -8.56 10.64 -9.81
CA ALA A 221 -8.24 11.98 -9.33
C ALA A 221 -9.51 12.74 -8.92
N CYS A 222 -10.60 12.66 -9.69
CA CYS A 222 -11.86 13.29 -9.29
C CYS A 222 -12.53 12.61 -8.10
N ALA A 223 -12.34 11.29 -7.88
CA ALA A 223 -12.83 10.62 -6.68
C ALA A 223 -12.10 11.12 -5.44
N SER A 224 -10.76 11.18 -5.51
CA SER A 224 -9.91 11.64 -4.40
C SER A 224 -10.12 13.13 -4.11
N TYR A 225 -10.23 13.96 -5.15
CA TYR A 225 -10.47 15.40 -5.00
C TYR A 225 -11.88 15.76 -4.50
N SER A 226 -12.83 14.82 -4.53
CA SER A 226 -14.21 15.07 -4.11
C SER A 226 -14.36 15.49 -2.63
N GLN A 227 -13.35 15.20 -1.80
CA GLN A 227 -13.29 15.68 -0.42
C GLN A 227 -13.21 17.21 -0.31
N PHE A 228 -12.64 17.88 -1.32
CA PHE A 228 -12.54 19.35 -1.38
C PHE A 228 -13.64 19.96 -2.27
N GLU A 229 -13.97 19.31 -3.38
CA GLU A 229 -15.04 19.73 -4.29
C GLU A 229 -15.98 18.55 -4.57
N PRO A 230 -17.08 18.41 -3.79
CA PRO A 230 -17.98 17.27 -3.89
C PRO A 230 -18.56 17.00 -5.29
N ARG A 231 -18.66 18.03 -6.15
CA ARG A 231 -19.11 17.86 -7.54
C ARG A 231 -18.17 16.99 -8.38
N ALA A 232 -16.89 16.90 -8.00
CA ALA A 232 -15.89 16.04 -8.65
C ALA A 232 -16.31 14.55 -8.64
N GLN A 233 -17.05 14.11 -7.62
CA GLN A 233 -17.50 12.72 -7.51
C GLN A 233 -18.35 12.28 -8.71
N THR A 234 -19.22 13.14 -9.23
CA THR A 234 -20.04 12.82 -10.41
C THR A 234 -19.17 12.63 -11.65
N PHE A 235 -18.11 13.42 -11.79
CA PHE A 235 -17.14 13.26 -12.87
C PHE A 235 -16.34 11.97 -12.75
N SER A 236 -15.97 11.56 -11.53
CA SER A 236 -15.31 10.27 -11.30
C SER A 236 -16.12 9.10 -11.88
N PHE A 237 -17.43 9.04 -11.61
CA PHE A 237 -18.30 8.00 -12.19
C PHE A 237 -18.39 8.10 -13.71
N ALA A 238 -18.47 9.31 -14.27
CA ALA A 238 -18.55 9.53 -15.70
C ALA A 238 -17.26 9.06 -16.42
N PHE A 239 -16.10 9.42 -15.87
CA PHE A 239 -14.78 9.02 -16.35
C PHE A 239 -14.55 7.52 -16.20
N LEU A 240 -14.96 6.92 -15.09
CA LEU A 240 -14.88 5.46 -14.93
C LEU A 240 -15.68 4.75 -16.03
N ARG A 241 -16.88 5.22 -16.34
CA ARG A 241 -17.69 4.66 -17.43
C ARG A 241 -17.02 4.84 -18.79
N GLU A 242 -16.45 6.01 -19.07
CA GLU A 242 -15.71 6.25 -20.32
C GLU A 242 -14.48 5.36 -20.43
N ALA A 243 -13.67 5.27 -19.37
CA ALA A 243 -12.48 4.43 -19.32
C ALA A 243 -12.81 2.95 -19.53
N LYS A 244 -13.86 2.44 -18.88
CA LYS A 244 -14.36 1.06 -19.09
C LYS A 244 -14.81 0.82 -20.52
N ARG A 245 -15.43 1.80 -21.19
CA ARG A 245 -15.81 1.71 -22.60
C ARG A 245 -14.56 1.65 -23.48
N ARG A 246 -13.63 2.58 -23.31
CA ARG A 246 -12.37 2.65 -24.06
C ARG A 246 -11.53 1.38 -23.90
N TRP A 247 -11.51 0.80 -22.70
CA TRP A 247 -10.87 -0.48 -22.44
C TRP A 247 -11.44 -1.61 -23.28
N LYS A 248 -12.77 -1.69 -23.40
CA LYS A 248 -13.43 -2.72 -24.23
C LYS A 248 -13.16 -2.56 -25.71
N ASP A 249 -13.01 -1.32 -26.16
CA ASP A 249 -12.73 -0.97 -27.55
C ASP A 249 -11.22 -1.11 -27.90
N LEU A 250 -10.37 -1.42 -26.91
CA LEU A 250 -8.93 -1.50 -27.09
C LEU A 250 -8.56 -2.77 -27.89
N THR A 251 -7.87 -2.58 -29.01
CA THR A 251 -7.41 -3.68 -29.87
C THR A 251 -6.08 -4.26 -29.42
N ASP A 252 -5.23 -3.45 -28.80
CA ASP A 252 -3.90 -3.83 -28.36
C ASP A 252 -3.69 -3.43 -26.89
N HIS A 253 -3.34 -4.42 -26.07
CA HIS A 253 -3.14 -4.27 -24.64
C HIS A 253 -1.66 -4.16 -24.25
N THR A 254 -0.74 -4.07 -25.22
CA THR A 254 0.72 -4.16 -24.99
C THR A 254 1.43 -2.82 -24.77
N SER A 255 0.74 -1.81 -24.22
CA SER A 255 1.34 -0.49 -23.96
C SER A 255 1.51 -0.19 -22.47
N ILE A 256 2.56 0.56 -22.13
CA ILE A 256 2.82 1.04 -20.75
C ILE A 256 1.63 1.87 -20.26
N THR A 257 1.06 2.73 -21.11
CA THR A 257 -0.13 3.53 -20.73
C THR A 257 -1.35 2.66 -20.44
N THR A 258 -1.49 1.51 -21.11
CA THR A 258 -2.57 0.54 -20.84
C THR A 258 -2.38 -0.09 -19.47
N LEU A 259 -1.14 -0.43 -19.10
CA LEU A 259 -0.82 -0.94 -17.76
C LEU A 259 -1.18 0.07 -16.67
N SER A 260 -0.72 1.32 -16.80
CA SER A 260 -1.05 2.41 -15.86
C SER A 260 -2.56 2.63 -15.78
N SER A 261 -3.26 2.57 -16.92
CA SER A 261 -4.72 2.70 -17.00
C SER A 261 -5.43 1.58 -16.22
N ALA A 262 -4.95 0.35 -16.33
CA ALA A 262 -5.49 -0.80 -15.60
C ALA A 262 -5.41 -0.56 -14.10
N MET A 263 -4.27 -0.05 -13.61
CA MET A 263 -4.07 0.22 -12.18
C MET A 263 -5.00 1.30 -11.64
N PHE A 264 -5.19 2.41 -12.37
CA PHE A 264 -6.19 3.40 -11.99
C PHE A 264 -7.62 2.84 -12.00
N LEU A 265 -7.93 1.95 -12.94
CA LEU A 265 -9.23 1.27 -12.96
C LEU A 265 -9.41 0.35 -11.74
N VAL A 266 -8.37 -0.34 -11.28
CA VAL A 266 -8.38 -1.10 -10.02
C VAL A 266 -8.73 -0.16 -8.85
N LEU A 267 -7.96 0.92 -8.67
CA LEU A 267 -8.17 1.86 -7.56
C LEU A 267 -9.57 2.44 -7.56
N THR A 268 -10.01 2.95 -8.71
CA THR A 268 -11.29 3.62 -8.82
C THR A 268 -12.44 2.62 -8.65
N CYS A 269 -12.32 1.39 -9.16
CA CYS A 269 -13.34 0.37 -8.92
C CYS A 269 -13.46 0.05 -7.43
N ASN A 270 -12.34 -0.11 -6.72
CA ASN A 270 -12.36 -0.38 -5.28
C ASN A 270 -13.00 0.78 -4.50
N GLN A 271 -12.62 2.03 -4.82
CA GLN A 271 -13.19 3.22 -4.16
C GLN A 271 -14.70 3.34 -4.34
N HIS A 272 -15.24 2.90 -5.48
CA HIS A 272 -16.67 2.89 -5.76
C HIS A 272 -17.38 1.59 -5.32
N GLY A 273 -16.71 0.70 -4.58
CA GLY A 273 -17.27 -0.57 -4.10
C GLY A 273 -17.54 -1.59 -5.21
N GLN A 274 -16.84 -1.48 -6.34
CA GLN A 274 -16.90 -2.40 -7.48
C GLN A 274 -15.71 -3.38 -7.47
N ASP A 275 -15.33 -3.89 -6.30
CA ASP A 275 -14.11 -4.66 -6.07
C ASP A 275 -13.97 -5.86 -7.02
N LYS A 276 -15.07 -6.58 -7.29
CA LYS A 276 -15.08 -7.70 -8.25
C LYS A 276 -14.68 -7.28 -9.66
N VAL A 277 -15.06 -6.06 -10.06
CA VAL A 277 -14.64 -5.48 -11.35
C VAL A 277 -13.19 -4.99 -11.25
N GLY A 278 -12.77 -4.47 -10.09
CA GLY A 278 -11.38 -4.14 -9.81
C GLY A 278 -10.44 -5.34 -9.99
N LEU A 279 -10.83 -6.52 -9.51
CA LEU A 279 -10.07 -7.77 -9.68
C LEU A 279 -9.83 -8.14 -11.14
N PHE A 280 -10.79 -7.87 -12.03
CA PHE A 280 -10.61 -8.08 -13.47
C PHE A 280 -9.47 -7.20 -14.02
N TYR A 281 -9.43 -5.92 -13.66
CA TYR A 281 -8.36 -5.03 -14.10
C TYR A 281 -7.02 -5.34 -13.44
N LEU A 282 -7.05 -5.88 -12.21
CA LEU A 282 -5.86 -6.32 -11.51
C LEU A 282 -5.22 -7.55 -12.19
N ASP A 283 -6.04 -8.52 -12.61
CA ASP A 283 -5.57 -9.66 -13.40
C ASP A 283 -5.04 -9.21 -14.77
N ALA A 284 -5.78 -8.33 -15.45
CA ALA A 284 -5.33 -7.77 -16.72
C ALA A 284 -3.99 -7.03 -16.59
N SER A 285 -3.75 -6.29 -15.50
CA SER A 285 -2.48 -5.59 -15.30
C SER A 285 -1.30 -6.56 -15.15
N VAL A 286 -1.50 -7.73 -14.51
CA VAL A 286 -0.49 -8.80 -14.47
C VAL A 286 -0.17 -9.31 -15.87
N GLN A 287 -1.19 -9.60 -16.68
CA GLN A 287 -1.00 -10.11 -18.04
C GLN A 287 -0.27 -9.08 -18.92
N ILE A 288 -0.64 -7.80 -18.82
CA ILE A 288 -0.02 -6.72 -19.57
C ILE A 288 1.44 -6.53 -19.13
N GLY A 289 1.73 -6.47 -17.83
CA GLY A 289 3.09 -6.32 -17.34
C GLY A 289 4.00 -7.49 -17.71
N ARG A 290 3.47 -8.73 -17.75
CA ARG A 290 4.18 -9.89 -18.33
C ARG A 290 4.43 -9.73 -19.82
N GLY A 291 3.42 -9.31 -20.58
CA GLY A 291 3.54 -9.07 -22.02
C GLY A 291 4.56 -7.97 -22.37
N LEU A 292 4.69 -6.97 -21.49
CA LEU A 292 5.71 -5.92 -21.56
C LEU A 292 7.08 -6.36 -21.03
N GLY A 293 7.20 -7.57 -20.48
CA GLY A 293 8.41 -8.09 -19.83
C GLY A 293 8.83 -7.34 -18.55
N LEU A 294 7.92 -6.60 -17.93
CA LEU A 294 8.13 -5.93 -16.64
C LEU A 294 8.04 -6.91 -15.47
N PHE A 295 7.28 -7.99 -15.64
CA PHE A 295 7.16 -9.06 -14.65
C PHE A 295 7.78 -10.33 -15.22
N SER A 296 8.71 -10.93 -14.49
CA SER A 296 9.35 -12.18 -14.89
C SER A 296 8.48 -13.37 -14.53
N ASP A 297 8.27 -14.26 -15.49
CA ASP A 297 8.18 -15.69 -15.23
C ASP A 297 9.57 -16.30 -15.51
N ASP A 298 9.97 -17.31 -14.74
CA ASP A 298 11.29 -17.97 -14.85
C ASP A 298 11.66 -18.25 -16.32
N GLY A 299 12.67 -17.53 -16.83
CA GLY A 299 13.23 -17.74 -18.18
C GLY A 299 12.89 -16.69 -19.24
N THR A 300 12.13 -15.64 -18.93
CA THR A 300 11.86 -14.55 -19.90
C THR A 300 13.00 -13.52 -19.87
N SER A 301 13.65 -13.27 -21.02
CA SER A 301 14.67 -12.22 -21.14
C SER A 301 14.06 -10.86 -20.84
N VAL A 302 14.67 -10.09 -19.93
CA VAL A 302 14.30 -8.69 -19.66
C VAL A 302 14.30 -7.95 -21.00
N PRO A 303 13.22 -7.22 -21.34
CA PRO A 303 13.19 -6.43 -22.57
C PRO A 303 14.38 -5.48 -22.58
N ASP A 304 15.10 -5.41 -23.70
CA ASP A 304 16.20 -4.49 -23.86
C ASP A 304 15.65 -3.08 -24.08
N PHE A 305 15.38 -2.38 -22.98
CA PHE A 305 15.01 -0.96 -22.99
C PHE A 305 16.24 -0.04 -23.08
N ASN A 306 17.45 -0.56 -23.34
CA ASN A 306 18.67 0.25 -23.30
C ASN A 306 18.74 1.31 -24.40
N ASP A 307 18.03 1.13 -25.52
CA ASP A 307 18.07 2.05 -26.65
C ASP A 307 17.18 3.29 -26.46
N ASP A 308 16.32 3.33 -25.43
CA ASP A 308 15.37 4.42 -25.18
C ASP A 308 15.20 4.73 -23.69
N ASP A 309 15.92 5.75 -23.23
CA ASP A 309 15.93 6.20 -21.83
C ASP A 309 14.53 6.63 -21.33
N GLU A 310 13.68 7.21 -22.17
CA GLU A 310 12.34 7.64 -21.79
C GLU A 310 11.42 6.43 -21.56
N ILE A 311 11.49 5.43 -22.45
CA ILE A 311 10.76 4.18 -22.28
C ILE A 311 11.24 3.43 -21.05
N ARG A 312 12.55 3.36 -20.82
CA ARG A 312 13.10 2.74 -19.60
C ARG A 312 12.56 3.42 -18.34
N THR A 313 12.50 4.75 -18.35
CA THR A 313 11.95 5.54 -17.23
C THR A 313 10.47 5.23 -17.03
N ALA A 314 9.66 5.33 -18.07
CA ALA A 314 8.22 5.04 -18.01
C ALA A 314 7.92 3.60 -17.58
N ALA A 315 8.69 2.64 -18.08
CA ALA A 315 8.61 1.23 -17.70
C ALA A 315 8.97 1.03 -16.23
N SER A 316 10.00 1.71 -15.73
CA SER A 316 10.42 1.62 -14.32
C SER A 316 9.34 2.15 -13.38
N PHE A 317 8.76 3.30 -13.68
CA PHE A 317 7.62 3.83 -12.92
C PHE A 317 6.43 2.87 -12.95
N ALA A 318 6.00 2.46 -14.14
CA ALA A 318 4.86 1.57 -14.29
C ALA A 318 5.07 0.24 -13.54
N ALA A 319 6.26 -0.35 -13.62
CA ALA A 319 6.63 -1.58 -12.90
C ALA A 319 6.65 -1.37 -11.38
N TRP A 320 7.24 -0.28 -10.89
CA TRP A 320 7.30 0.03 -9.46
C TRP A 320 5.90 0.24 -8.88
N GLY A 321 5.10 1.09 -9.51
CA GLY A 321 3.74 1.39 -9.05
C GLY A 321 2.84 0.16 -9.05
N THR A 322 2.88 -0.65 -10.12
CA THR A 322 2.11 -1.89 -10.20
C THR A 322 2.53 -2.89 -9.11
N PHE A 323 3.83 -3.15 -8.95
CA PHE A 323 4.35 -4.07 -7.94
C PHE A 323 3.86 -3.71 -6.53
N GLY A 324 3.94 -2.43 -6.14
CA GLY A 324 3.49 -1.97 -4.83
C GLY A 324 2.01 -2.32 -4.58
N TRP A 325 1.16 -2.13 -5.58
CA TRP A 325 -0.26 -2.40 -5.45
C TRP A 325 -0.62 -3.89 -5.49
N HIS A 326 0.04 -4.68 -6.34
CA HIS A 326 -0.17 -6.13 -6.39
C HIS A 326 0.16 -6.78 -5.05
N ARG A 327 1.24 -6.34 -4.39
CA ARG A 327 1.62 -6.83 -3.05
C ARG A 327 0.57 -6.50 -2.00
N LEU A 328 0.05 -5.27 -2.00
CA LEU A 328 -0.99 -4.87 -1.06
C LEU A 328 -2.28 -5.69 -1.26
N ALA A 329 -2.75 -5.80 -2.50
CA ALA A 329 -3.95 -6.56 -2.83
C ALA A 329 -3.84 -8.04 -2.43
N PHE A 330 -2.67 -8.65 -2.65
CA PHE A 330 -2.41 -10.04 -2.26
C PHE A 330 -2.49 -10.25 -0.73
N ILE A 331 -1.90 -9.36 0.06
CA ILE A 331 -1.96 -9.43 1.52
C ILE A 331 -3.41 -9.31 2.02
N THR A 332 -4.20 -8.38 1.46
CA THR A 332 -5.60 -8.20 1.85
C THR A 332 -6.45 -9.43 1.49
N LEU A 333 -6.22 -10.06 0.34
CA LEU A 333 -6.98 -11.24 -0.08
C LEU A 333 -6.62 -12.49 0.72
N THR A 334 -5.34 -12.69 1.05
CA THR A 334 -4.87 -13.85 1.84
C THR A 334 -5.26 -13.77 3.32
N THR A 335 -5.36 -12.56 3.88
CA THR A 335 -5.79 -12.37 5.28
C THR A 335 -7.30 -12.54 5.48
N GLN A 336 -8.13 -12.24 4.48
CA GLN A 336 -9.59 -12.44 4.54
C GLN A 336 -10.02 -13.89 4.27
N HIS A 337 -9.18 -14.67 3.58
CA HIS A 337 -9.42 -16.08 3.28
C HIS A 337 -8.18 -16.94 3.63
N PRO A 338 -7.92 -17.18 4.92
CA PRO A 338 -6.89 -18.13 5.32
C PRO A 338 -7.31 -19.54 4.84
N TYR A 339 -6.39 -20.22 4.15
CA TYR A 339 -6.56 -21.60 3.68
C TYR A 339 -6.72 -22.60 4.82
#